data_AF-A0A9D4YQ33-F1
#
_entry.id   AF-A0A9D4YQ33-F1
#
_cell.length_a   1.000
_cell.length_b   1.000
_cell.length_c   1.000
_cell.angle_alpha   90.00
_cell.angle_beta   90.00
_cell.angle_gamma   90.00
#
_symmetry.space_group_name_H-M   'P 1'
#
loop_
_entity.id
_entity.type
_entity.pdbx_description
1 polymer ?
#
loop_
_entity_poly.entity_id
_entity_poly.type
_entity_poly.pdbx_seq_one_letter_code
_entity_poly.pdbx_strand_id
1 'polypeptide(L)'
;MTRNTSNYMARLIAEAPKKAFVERPLPVGRTKAVITHVTDPGRLFCLQQSSLLPELQSMMLEINGSVPDTPVPSPALGDTVCARYAADGLWYRAAVVSLPQDGKCKVLFVDFGNDDFVPVGDIRPLADQFKAIPLIANCVALQGVKSVGKECVEQLLNIEVEFEVVDTSSQPCKAKIYSEDTCLNELIE
;
A
#
# COMPACT_ATOMS: atom_id res chain seq x y z
N MET A 1 -31.26 -0.96 0.62
CA MET A 1 -30.28 -1.88 0.01
C MET A 1 -28.90 -1.29 0.18
N THR A 2 -28.27 -1.50 1.33
CA THR A 2 -26.90 -1.06 1.62
C THR A 2 -25.95 -1.96 0.83
N ARG A 3 -25.56 -1.52 -0.37
CA ARG A 3 -24.42 -2.14 -1.07
C ARG A 3 -23.24 -2.07 -0.10
N ASN A 4 -22.63 -3.21 0.15
CA ASN A 4 -21.53 -3.42 1.08
C ASN A 4 -20.27 -2.68 0.57
N THR A 5 -20.27 -1.35 0.66
CA THR A 5 -19.25 -0.43 0.13
C THR A 5 -17.87 -0.74 0.71
N SER A 6 -17.81 -1.18 1.98
CA SER A 6 -16.59 -1.62 2.65
C SER A 6 -15.89 -2.76 1.89
N ASN A 7 -16.64 -3.73 1.36
CA ASN A 7 -16.06 -4.89 0.67
C ASN A 7 -15.65 -4.55 -0.78
N TYR A 8 -16.33 -3.60 -1.42
CA TYR A 8 -15.98 -3.13 -2.76
C TYR A 8 -14.69 -2.31 -2.75
N MET A 9 -14.53 -1.40 -1.80
CA MET A 9 -13.31 -0.59 -1.67
C MET A 9 -12.11 -1.45 -1.28
N ALA A 10 -12.27 -2.41 -0.36
CA ALA A 10 -11.22 -3.36 -0.01
C ALA A 10 -10.76 -4.21 -1.22
N ARG A 11 -11.71 -4.64 -2.07
CA ARG A 11 -11.38 -5.36 -3.31
C ARG A 11 -10.68 -4.47 -4.33
N LEU A 12 -11.14 -3.24 -4.53
CA LEU A 12 -10.47 -2.29 -5.43
C LEU A 12 -9.05 -1.96 -4.97
N ILE A 13 -8.83 -1.75 -3.67
CA ILE A 13 -7.50 -1.57 -3.08
C ILE A 13 -6.62 -2.79 -3.31
N ALA A 14 -7.19 -4.00 -3.21
CA ALA A 14 -6.44 -5.25 -3.44
C ALA A 14 -6.23 -5.62 -4.92
N GLU A 15 -7.07 -5.13 -5.84
CA GLU A 15 -7.08 -5.52 -7.26
C GLU A 15 -6.55 -4.43 -8.20
N ALA A 16 -6.70 -3.14 -7.87
CA ALA A 16 -6.23 -2.04 -8.72
C ALA A 16 -4.70 -2.01 -8.87
N PRO A 17 -3.89 -2.17 -7.81
CA PRO A 17 -2.43 -2.25 -7.94
C PRO A 17 -1.98 -3.40 -8.84
N LYS A 18 -2.62 -4.57 -8.72
CA LYS A 18 -2.27 -5.80 -9.45
C LYS A 18 -2.39 -5.72 -10.96
N LYS A 19 -3.26 -4.81 -11.45
CA LYS A 19 -3.42 -4.59 -12.89
C LYS A 19 -2.48 -3.52 -13.43
N ALA A 20 -1.92 -2.70 -12.54
CA ALA A 20 -1.31 -1.43 -12.88
C ALA A 20 0.20 -1.39 -12.58
N PHE A 21 0.67 -2.20 -11.63
CA PHE A 21 2.06 -2.33 -11.20
C PHE A 21 2.52 -3.79 -11.21
N VAL A 22 3.84 -3.98 -11.29
CA VAL A 22 4.46 -5.29 -11.15
C VAL A 22 4.41 -5.70 -9.67
N GLU A 23 3.76 -6.83 -9.39
CA GLU A 23 3.77 -7.43 -8.05
C GLU A 23 5.17 -7.95 -7.71
N ARG A 24 5.64 -7.64 -6.50
CA ARG A 24 6.91 -8.17 -6.02
C ARG A 24 6.69 -9.57 -5.46
N PRO A 25 7.50 -10.58 -5.87
CA PRO A 25 7.42 -11.90 -5.28
C PRO A 25 7.55 -11.84 -3.76
N LEU A 26 6.74 -12.64 -3.07
CA LEU A 26 6.83 -12.76 -1.63
C LEU A 26 8.17 -13.41 -1.24
N PRO A 27 8.82 -12.94 -0.16
CA PRO A 27 10.11 -13.49 0.23
C PRO A 27 9.94 -14.90 0.80
N VAL A 28 11.01 -15.69 0.72
CA VAL A 28 11.08 -17.03 1.30
C VAL A 28 11.68 -16.94 2.70
N GLY A 29 10.98 -17.48 3.69
CA GLY A 29 11.41 -17.47 5.09
C GLY A 29 11.11 -16.16 5.82
N ARG A 30 11.62 -16.05 7.06
CA ARG A 30 11.46 -14.84 7.89
C ARG A 30 12.26 -13.69 7.29
N THR A 31 11.59 -12.56 7.11
CA THR A 31 12.15 -11.35 6.51
C THR A 31 11.82 -10.14 7.37
N LYS A 32 12.80 -9.27 7.61
CA LYS A 32 12.58 -8.00 8.32
C LYS A 32 11.78 -7.03 7.46
N ALA A 33 10.77 -6.41 8.05
CA ALA A 33 9.93 -5.42 7.40
C ALA A 33 9.35 -4.42 8.39
N VAL A 34 8.95 -3.26 7.89
CA VAL A 34 8.20 -2.26 8.63
C VAL A 34 6.72 -2.36 8.26
N ILE A 35 5.83 -2.36 9.26
CA ILE A 35 4.38 -2.26 9.04
C ILE A 35 4.04 -0.81 8.70
N THR A 36 3.78 -0.50 7.43
CA THR A 36 3.50 0.89 7.00
C THR A 36 2.04 1.24 6.99
N HIS A 37 1.17 0.25 6.79
CA HIS A 37 -0.26 0.48 6.81
C HIS A 37 -1.02 -0.77 7.23
N VAL A 38 -2.15 -0.56 7.91
CA VAL A 38 -3.17 -1.60 8.10
C VAL A 38 -4.48 -1.08 7.55
N THR A 39 -4.99 -1.76 6.52
CA THR A 39 -6.22 -1.35 5.84
C THR A 39 -7.43 -1.45 6.78
N ASP A 40 -8.27 -0.42 6.83
CA ASP A 40 -9.55 -0.43 7.56
C ASP A 40 -10.51 -1.48 6.94
N PRO A 41 -11.09 -2.43 7.71
CA PRO A 41 -11.20 -2.47 9.17
C PRO A 41 -10.17 -3.38 9.88
N GLY A 42 -8.88 -3.17 9.66
CA GLY A 42 -7.79 -3.94 10.30
C GLY A 42 -7.52 -5.31 9.66
N ARG A 43 -7.69 -5.47 8.34
CA ARG A 43 -7.67 -6.82 7.69
C ARG A 43 -6.39 -7.14 6.92
N LEU A 44 -5.80 -6.14 6.26
CA LEU A 44 -4.57 -6.30 5.49
C LEU A 44 -3.47 -5.45 6.08
N PHE A 45 -2.31 -6.06 6.26
CA PHE A 45 -1.07 -5.45 6.71
C PHE A 45 -0.18 -5.24 5.49
N CYS A 46 0.20 -3.99 5.23
CA CYS A 46 1.17 -3.66 4.21
C CYS A 46 2.55 -3.50 4.85
N LEU A 47 3.49 -4.28 4.34
CA LEU A 47 4.82 -4.51 4.90
C LEU A 47 5.88 -4.09 3.89
N GLN A 48 6.78 -3.20 4.28
CA GLN A 48 7.95 -2.82 3.49
C GLN A 48 9.17 -3.59 3.99
N GLN A 49 9.73 -4.47 3.17
CA GLN A 49 10.94 -5.23 3.55
C GLN A 49 12.10 -4.27 3.81
N SER A 50 12.80 -4.42 4.93
CA SER A 50 13.89 -3.52 5.32
C SER A 50 15.02 -3.50 4.29
N SER A 51 15.24 -4.62 3.60
CA SER A 51 16.21 -4.75 2.50
C SER A 51 15.86 -3.94 1.24
N LEU A 52 14.60 -3.51 1.09
CA LEU A 52 14.10 -2.76 -0.07
C LEU A 52 13.99 -1.25 0.20
N LEU A 53 14.24 -0.81 1.44
CA LEU A 53 14.21 0.62 1.78
C LEU A 53 15.18 1.46 0.95
N PRO A 54 16.40 1.00 0.61
CA PRO A 54 17.28 1.75 -0.29
C PRO A 54 16.69 1.93 -1.70
N GLU A 55 16.03 0.89 -2.24
CA GLU A 55 15.36 0.93 -3.56
C GLU A 55 14.20 1.95 -3.53
N LEU A 56 13.40 1.94 -2.47
CA LEU A 56 12.32 2.90 -2.25
C LEU A 56 12.86 4.34 -2.17
N GLN A 57 13.91 4.57 -1.40
CA GLN A 57 14.52 5.89 -1.23
C GLN A 57 15.07 6.44 -2.55
N SER A 58 15.80 5.61 -3.31
CA SER A 58 16.29 5.99 -4.64
C SER A 58 15.16 6.33 -5.60
N MET A 59 14.12 5.50 -5.67
CA MET A 59 12.95 5.76 -6.51
C MET A 59 12.22 7.04 -6.11
N MET A 60 12.00 7.28 -4.82
CA MET A 60 11.35 8.48 -4.32
C MET A 60 12.15 9.75 -4.65
N LEU A 61 13.48 9.69 -4.51
CA LEU A 61 14.36 10.81 -4.88
C LEU A 61 14.23 11.15 -6.36
N GLU A 62 14.25 10.14 -7.24
CA GLU A 62 14.12 10.34 -8.68
C GLU A 62 12.74 10.88 -9.06
N ILE A 63 11.65 10.33 -8.51
CA ILE A 63 10.28 10.81 -8.77
C ILE A 63 10.15 12.28 -8.38
N ASN A 64 10.61 12.64 -7.18
CA ASN A 64 10.48 14.02 -6.68
C ASN A 64 11.38 15.02 -7.42
N GLY A 65 12.45 14.54 -8.09
CA GLY A 65 13.31 15.36 -8.94
C GLY A 65 12.87 15.46 -10.41
N SER A 66 11.91 14.63 -10.84
CA SER A 66 11.55 14.50 -12.27
C SER A 66 10.04 14.53 -12.56
N VAL A 67 9.19 14.76 -11.55
CA VAL A 67 7.75 14.85 -11.75
C VAL A 67 7.42 15.98 -12.73
N PRO A 68 6.58 15.73 -13.76
CA PRO A 68 6.16 16.79 -14.67
C PRO A 68 5.30 17.84 -13.97
N ASP A 69 5.35 19.09 -14.43
CA ASP A 69 4.48 20.15 -13.88
C ASP A 69 3.00 19.98 -14.29
N THR A 70 2.75 19.28 -15.40
CA THR A 70 1.41 19.18 -16.01
C THR A 70 0.55 18.12 -15.31
N PRO A 71 -0.62 18.49 -14.74
CA PRO A 71 -1.56 17.55 -14.13
C PRO A 71 -2.11 16.53 -15.13
N VAL A 72 -2.56 15.39 -14.61
CA VAL A 72 -3.43 14.47 -15.37
C VAL A 72 -4.81 15.13 -15.50
N PRO A 73 -5.30 15.47 -16.71
CA PRO A 73 -6.54 16.24 -16.85
C PRO A 73 -7.80 15.49 -16.41
N SER A 74 -7.83 14.17 -16.59
CA SER A 74 -8.97 13.33 -16.24
C SER A 74 -8.49 11.96 -15.73
N PRO A 75 -8.10 11.87 -14.44
CA PRO A 75 -7.67 10.60 -13.85
C PRO A 75 -8.83 9.60 -13.84
N ALA A 76 -8.59 8.40 -14.35
CA ALA A 76 -9.56 7.32 -14.42
C ALA A 76 -9.26 6.22 -13.38
N LEU A 77 -10.29 5.45 -13.03
CA LEU A 77 -10.14 4.32 -12.11
C LEU A 77 -9.12 3.31 -12.64
N GLY A 78 -8.09 3.02 -11.83
CA GLY A 78 -7.01 2.09 -12.17
C GLY A 78 -5.79 2.74 -12.83
N ASP A 79 -5.80 4.04 -13.12
CA ASP A 79 -4.63 4.73 -13.67
C ASP A 79 -3.44 4.69 -12.71
N THR A 80 -2.25 4.47 -13.25
CA THR A 80 -0.98 4.64 -12.52
C THR A 80 -0.47 6.07 -12.66
N VAL A 81 -0.25 6.72 -11.51
CA VAL A 81 0.05 8.14 -11.43
C VAL A 81 1.12 8.40 -10.36
N CYS A 82 1.72 9.59 -10.40
CA CYS A 82 2.31 10.19 -9.22
C CYS A 82 1.24 11.02 -8.51
N ALA A 83 1.10 10.88 -7.20
CA ALA A 83 0.23 11.73 -6.40
C ALA A 83 1.03 12.42 -5.31
N ARG A 84 0.72 13.68 -5.02
CA ARG A 84 1.34 14.41 -3.91
C ARG A 84 0.63 14.10 -2.61
N TYR A 85 1.37 13.62 -1.61
CA TYR A 85 0.81 13.37 -0.30
C TYR A 85 0.74 14.67 0.50
N ALA A 86 -0.42 14.95 1.09
CA ALA A 86 -0.67 16.25 1.72
C ALA A 86 0.15 16.47 3.00
N ALA A 87 0.53 15.40 3.70
CA ALA A 87 1.21 15.48 4.99
C ALA A 87 2.67 15.95 4.89
N ASP A 88 3.37 15.60 3.79
CA ASP A 88 4.79 15.93 3.59
C ASP A 88 5.06 16.70 2.29
N GLY A 89 4.09 16.82 1.39
CA GLY A 89 4.22 17.52 0.13
C GLY A 89 5.05 16.78 -0.92
N LEU A 90 5.43 15.51 -0.68
CA LEU A 90 6.22 14.70 -1.59
C LEU A 90 5.35 13.92 -2.57
N TRP A 91 5.94 13.56 -3.70
CA TRP A 91 5.34 12.78 -4.77
C TRP A 91 5.63 11.29 -4.62
N TYR A 92 4.59 10.49 -4.81
CA TYR A 92 4.61 9.05 -4.60
C TYR A 92 3.93 8.32 -5.76
N ARG A 93 4.34 7.07 -6.02
CA ARG A 93 3.59 6.20 -6.94
C ARG A 93 2.23 5.90 -6.33
N ALA A 94 1.19 6.02 -7.15
CA ALA A 94 -0.17 5.81 -6.73
C ALA A 94 -1.03 5.16 -7.82
N ALA A 95 -2.10 4.50 -7.38
CA ALA A 95 -3.18 4.04 -8.24
C ALA A 95 -4.44 4.84 -7.92
N VAL A 96 -5.15 5.29 -8.96
CA VAL A 96 -6.45 5.96 -8.79
C VAL A 96 -7.51 4.93 -8.43
N VAL A 97 -8.18 5.09 -7.28
CA VAL A 97 -9.17 4.12 -6.77
C VAL A 97 -10.60 4.68 -6.68
N SER A 98 -10.81 5.94 -7.08
CA SER A 98 -12.14 6.51 -7.31
C SER A 98 -12.15 7.41 -8.55
N LEU A 99 -13.34 7.64 -9.10
CA LEU A 99 -13.54 8.72 -10.05
C LEU A 99 -13.38 10.09 -9.34
N PRO A 100 -13.01 11.15 -10.09
CA PRO A 100 -12.99 12.50 -9.54
C PRO A 100 -14.35 12.92 -9.00
N GLN A 101 -14.37 13.46 -7.78
CA GLN A 101 -15.54 14.05 -7.14
C GLN A 101 -15.10 15.34 -6.43
N ASP A 102 -15.80 16.44 -6.68
CA ASP A 102 -15.50 17.76 -6.08
C ASP A 102 -14.03 18.20 -6.24
N GLY A 103 -13.43 17.89 -7.39
CA GLY A 103 -12.05 18.24 -7.72
C GLY A 103 -10.98 17.39 -7.03
N LYS A 104 -11.36 16.29 -6.37
CA LYS A 104 -10.45 15.33 -5.73
C LYS A 104 -10.67 13.91 -6.24
N CYS A 105 -9.62 13.11 -6.20
CA CYS A 105 -9.69 11.67 -6.42
C CYS A 105 -9.15 10.93 -5.21
N LYS A 106 -9.74 9.78 -4.88
CA LYS A 106 -9.11 8.86 -3.96
C LYS A 106 -8.00 8.10 -4.68
N VAL A 107 -6.81 8.10 -4.09
CA VAL A 107 -5.63 7.37 -4.59
C VAL A 107 -5.11 6.43 -3.51
N LEU A 108 -4.48 5.35 -3.93
CA LEU A 108 -3.76 4.41 -3.07
C LEU A 108 -2.27 4.59 -3.32
N PHE A 109 -1.50 4.92 -2.28
CA PHE A 109 -0.04 5.01 -2.35
C PHE A 109 0.54 3.61 -2.32
N VAL A 110 0.81 3.05 -3.50
CA VAL A 110 0.99 1.60 -3.69
C VAL A 110 2.22 1.02 -3.00
N ASP A 111 3.22 1.86 -2.71
CA ASP A 111 4.43 1.45 -2.01
C ASP A 111 4.31 1.48 -0.49
N PHE A 112 3.22 2.04 0.06
CA PHE A 112 2.99 2.23 1.50
C PHE A 112 1.70 1.54 1.97
N GLY A 113 0.71 1.46 1.09
CA GLY A 113 -0.57 0.79 1.32
C GLY A 113 -1.68 1.70 1.85
N ASN A 114 -1.38 2.94 2.25
CA ASN A 114 -2.38 3.91 2.67
C ASN A 114 -3.07 4.57 1.48
N ASP A 115 -4.30 5.03 1.68
CA ASP A 115 -5.06 5.79 0.71
C ASP A 115 -5.37 7.21 1.20
N ASP A 116 -5.64 8.12 0.27
CA ASP A 116 -6.04 9.50 0.59
C ASP A 116 -6.84 10.14 -0.56
N PHE A 117 -7.61 11.18 -0.25
CA PHE A 117 -8.26 12.03 -1.23
C PHE A 117 -7.37 13.21 -1.62
N VAL A 118 -6.78 13.12 -2.81
CA VAL A 118 -5.87 14.15 -3.34
C VAL A 118 -6.58 15.06 -4.35
N PRO A 119 -6.26 16.36 -4.40
CA PRO A 119 -6.71 17.24 -5.48
C PRO A 119 -6.29 16.69 -6.85
N VAL A 120 -7.13 16.81 -7.88
CA VAL A 120 -6.75 16.42 -9.25
C VAL A 120 -5.52 17.21 -9.74
N GLY A 121 -5.38 18.47 -9.28
CA GLY A 121 -4.20 19.30 -9.51
C GLY A 121 -2.91 18.80 -8.86
N ASP A 122 -2.99 17.77 -8.00
CA ASP A 122 -1.88 17.10 -7.32
C ASP A 122 -1.68 15.66 -7.81
N ILE A 123 -2.18 15.36 -9.01
CA ILE A 123 -1.96 14.10 -9.74
C ILE A 123 -1.14 14.39 -10.99
N ARG A 124 -0.09 13.61 -11.22
CA ARG A 124 0.82 13.73 -12.37
C ARG A 124 0.99 12.40 -13.10
N PRO A 125 1.32 12.42 -14.40
CA PRO A 125 1.69 11.21 -15.12
C PRO A 125 2.88 10.53 -14.44
N LEU A 126 2.81 9.21 -14.27
CA LEU A 126 3.94 8.39 -13.83
C LEU A 126 4.75 7.96 -15.04
N ALA A 127 6.06 8.22 -15.04
CA ALA A 127 6.96 7.76 -16.11
C ALA A 127 7.07 6.22 -16.11
N ASP A 128 7.15 5.62 -17.31
CA ASP A 128 7.09 4.15 -17.47
C ASP A 128 8.21 3.40 -16.74
N GLN A 129 9.39 4.00 -16.62
CA GLN A 129 10.51 3.44 -15.84
C GLN A 129 10.12 3.15 -14.39
N PHE A 130 9.28 3.98 -13.78
CA PHE A 130 8.81 3.80 -12.41
C PHE A 130 7.65 2.80 -12.33
N LYS A 131 6.96 2.48 -13.43
CA LYS A 131 5.94 1.42 -13.47
C LYS A 131 6.58 0.03 -13.50
N ALA A 132 7.78 -0.08 -14.05
CA ALA A 132 8.54 -1.32 -14.15
C ALA A 132 9.14 -1.78 -12.81
N ILE A 133 9.31 -0.86 -11.84
CA ILE A 133 9.79 -1.19 -10.50
C ILE A 133 8.70 -1.98 -9.77
N PRO A 134 8.97 -3.20 -9.27
CA PRO A 134 7.96 -3.95 -8.51
C PRO A 134 7.55 -3.22 -7.23
N LEU A 135 6.30 -3.38 -6.81
CA LEU A 135 5.78 -2.79 -5.57
C LEU A 135 6.74 -3.04 -4.39
N ILE A 136 6.97 -2.01 -3.57
CA ILE A 136 7.85 -2.13 -2.41
C ILE A 136 7.12 -2.74 -1.21
N ALA A 137 5.84 -2.37 -1.01
CA ALA A 137 5.02 -2.96 0.04
C ALA A 137 4.33 -4.24 -0.43
N ASN A 138 4.40 -5.27 0.40
CA ASN A 138 3.56 -6.45 0.27
C ASN A 138 2.37 -6.35 1.24
N CYS A 139 1.14 -6.46 0.73
CA CYS A 139 -0.04 -6.48 1.60
C CYS A 139 -0.54 -7.92 1.82
N VAL A 140 -0.58 -8.34 3.09
CA VAL A 140 -0.90 -9.71 3.54
C VAL A 140 -2.01 -9.71 4.59
N ALA A 141 -2.72 -10.81 4.75
CA ALA A 141 -3.56 -11.04 5.92
C ALA A 141 -2.76 -11.78 7.00
N LEU A 142 -3.02 -11.50 8.28
CA LEU A 142 -2.39 -12.26 9.35
C LEU A 142 -3.15 -13.57 9.58
N GLN A 143 -2.42 -14.69 9.64
CA GLN A 143 -3.02 -15.99 9.93
C GLN A 143 -3.66 -15.97 11.32
N GLY A 144 -4.94 -16.34 11.39
CA GLY A 144 -5.70 -16.43 12.65
C GLY A 144 -6.34 -15.10 13.10
N VAL A 145 -5.93 -13.97 12.54
CA VAL A 145 -6.45 -12.63 12.91
C VAL A 145 -7.58 -12.25 11.96
N LYS A 146 -8.76 -11.91 12.51
CA LYS A 146 -9.93 -11.55 11.70
C LYS A 146 -10.04 -10.06 11.41
N SER A 147 -9.65 -9.25 12.38
CA SER A 147 -9.65 -7.78 12.35
C SER A 147 -8.76 -7.30 13.47
N VAL A 148 -8.33 -6.05 13.39
CA VAL A 148 -7.52 -5.40 14.43
C VAL A 148 -8.21 -4.11 14.85
N GLY A 149 -8.34 -3.89 16.15
CA GLY A 149 -8.87 -2.65 16.69
C GLY A 149 -8.00 -1.45 16.31
N LYS A 150 -8.61 -0.26 16.15
CA LYS A 150 -7.90 0.96 15.72
C LYS A 150 -6.71 1.33 16.62
N GLU A 151 -6.89 1.22 17.94
CA GLU A 151 -5.84 1.49 18.92
C GLU A 151 -4.64 0.55 18.75
N CYS A 152 -4.90 -0.74 18.47
CA CYS A 152 -3.85 -1.72 18.19
C CYS A 152 -3.16 -1.42 16.85
N VAL A 153 -3.91 -1.03 15.81
CA VAL A 153 -3.33 -0.60 14.53
C VAL A 153 -2.32 0.53 14.76
N GLU A 154 -2.69 1.59 15.50
CA GLU A 154 -1.80 2.72 15.76
C GLU A 154 -0.49 2.32 16.45
N GLN A 155 -0.54 1.32 17.35
CA GLN A 155 0.64 0.78 18.03
C GLN A 155 1.52 -0.10 17.13
N LEU A 156 0.93 -0.71 16.09
CA LEU A 156 1.61 -1.58 15.15
C LEU A 156 2.22 -0.81 13.97
N LEU A 157 1.83 0.44 13.72
CA LEU A 157 2.40 1.19 12.59
C LEU A 157 3.84 1.62 12.87
N ASN A 158 4.68 1.57 11.83
CA ASN A 158 6.08 1.99 11.82
C ASN A 158 7.02 1.22 12.76
N ILE A 159 6.61 0.06 13.27
CA ILE A 159 7.51 -0.86 13.98
C ILE A 159 8.17 -1.81 12.98
N GLU A 160 9.43 -2.15 13.22
CA GLU A 160 10.12 -3.23 12.50
C GLU A 160 9.74 -4.58 13.12
N VAL A 161 9.33 -5.52 12.27
CA VAL A 161 8.99 -6.90 12.61
C VAL A 161 9.71 -7.85 11.67
N GLU A 162 9.76 -9.13 12.02
CA GLU A 162 9.98 -10.18 11.04
C GLU A 162 8.63 -10.71 10.57
N PHE A 163 8.45 -10.95 9.28
CA PHE A 163 7.26 -11.61 8.75
C PHE A 163 7.63 -12.85 7.95
N GLU A 164 6.71 -13.80 7.92
CA GLU A 164 6.84 -15.05 7.18
C GLU A 164 5.51 -15.36 6.49
N VAL A 165 5.55 -15.57 5.18
CA VAL A 165 4.37 -15.98 4.43
C VAL A 165 4.15 -17.48 4.62
N VAL A 166 2.98 -17.83 5.15
CA VAL A 166 2.63 -19.21 5.53
C VAL A 166 1.58 -19.86 4.62
N ASP A 167 0.86 -19.07 3.83
CA ASP A 167 -0.15 -19.58 2.88
C ASP A 167 -0.23 -18.67 1.65
N THR A 168 0.48 -19.05 0.59
CA THR A 168 0.45 -18.38 -0.72
C THR A 168 -0.74 -18.79 -1.59
N SER A 169 -1.48 -19.83 -1.21
CA SER A 169 -2.67 -20.29 -1.94
C SER A 169 -3.91 -19.41 -1.68
N SER A 170 -3.89 -18.67 -0.57
CA SER A 170 -4.92 -17.69 -0.22
C SER A 170 -4.68 -16.32 -0.86
N GLN A 171 -5.77 -15.57 -1.09
CA GLN A 171 -5.72 -14.19 -1.56
C GLN A 171 -6.58 -13.29 -0.64
N PRO A 172 -6.00 -12.30 0.06
CA PRO A 172 -4.56 -12.06 0.25
C PRO A 172 -3.83 -13.28 0.81
N CYS A 173 -2.53 -13.41 0.54
CA CYS A 173 -1.72 -14.45 1.16
C CYS A 173 -1.70 -14.25 2.68
N LYS A 174 -1.57 -15.34 3.43
CA LYS A 174 -1.47 -15.25 4.90
C LYS A 174 -0.03 -15.24 5.33
N ALA A 175 0.25 -14.41 6.33
CA ALA A 175 1.54 -14.31 6.98
C ALA A 175 1.41 -14.41 8.51
N LYS A 176 2.55 -14.68 9.14
CA LYS A 176 2.77 -14.42 10.57
C LYS A 176 3.76 -13.28 10.71
N ILE A 177 3.57 -12.44 11.72
CA ILE A 177 4.52 -11.42 12.13
C ILE A 177 5.10 -11.74 13.50
N TYR A 178 6.36 -11.40 13.70
CA TYR A 178 7.15 -11.75 14.86
C TYR A 178 7.93 -10.55 15.39
N SER A 179 8.06 -10.51 16.71
CA SER A 179 9.09 -9.73 17.40
C SER A 179 10.05 -10.73 18.03
N GLU A 180 11.28 -10.81 17.52
CA GLU A 180 12.23 -11.87 17.86
C GLU A 180 11.60 -13.26 17.64
N ASP A 181 11.47 -14.06 18.69
CA ASP A 181 10.86 -15.39 18.63
C ASP A 181 9.36 -15.41 18.94
N THR A 182 8.75 -14.26 19.27
CA THR A 182 7.34 -14.17 19.67
C THR A 182 6.45 -13.88 18.47
N CYS A 183 5.48 -14.76 18.19
CA CYS A 183 4.46 -14.55 17.18
C CYS A 183 3.44 -13.49 17.67
N LEU A 184 3.40 -12.34 17.02
CA LEU A 184 2.52 -11.24 17.44
C LEU A 184 1.06 -11.47 17.02
N ASN A 185 0.79 -12.35 16.03
CA ASN A 185 -0.58 -12.66 15.60
C ASN A 185 -1.48 -13.12 16.77
N GLU A 186 -0.91 -13.79 17.77
CA GLU A 186 -1.63 -14.34 18.92
C GLU A 186 -1.93 -13.29 20.00
N LEU A 187 -1.29 -12.13 19.91
CA LEU A 187 -1.44 -11.01 20.83
C LEU A 187 -2.35 -9.91 20.27
N ILE A 188 -2.75 -10.03 19.01
CA ILE A 188 -3.62 -9.08 18.32
C ILE A 188 -5.07 -9.52 18.49
N GLU A 189 -5.83 -8.73 19.25
CA GLU A 189 -7.28 -8.90 19.49
C GLU A 189 -8.17 -8.06 18.55
#